data_AF-A0A2M7XWQ6-F1
#
_entry.id   AF-A0A2M7XWQ6-F1
#
_cell.length_a   1.000
_cell.length_b   1.000
_cell.length_c   1.000
_cell.angle_alpha   90.00
_cell.angle_beta   90.00
_cell.angle_gamma   90.00
#
_symmetry.space_group_name_H-M   'P 1'
#
loop_
_entity.id
_entity.type
_entity.pdbx_description
1 polymer ?
#
loop_
_entity_poly.entity_id
_entity_poly.type
_entity_poly.pdbx_seq_one_letter_code
_entity_poly.pdbx_strand_id
1 'polypeptide(L)'
;MIKCYHCGKGLLYGRSHTHHRGVAGGRWKKRAPKTQRIFKANLVRLSIIEKGKAVRIRLCTKCLKRIRKDMIDGKKPFLTLASVKKEMNVKNKEAKVAEDAKVKARPKKVKTPKKKS
;
A
#
# COMPACT_ATOMS: atom_id res chain seq x y z
N MET A 1 -21.92 -7.13 -0.63
CA MET A 1 -20.86 -8.00 -1.22
C MET A 1 -19.48 -7.43 -0.92
N ILE A 2 -18.53 -8.26 -0.49
CA ILE A 2 -17.17 -7.80 -0.15
C ILE A 2 -16.39 -7.59 -1.45
N LYS A 3 -15.99 -6.34 -1.72
CA LYS A 3 -15.24 -5.94 -2.92
C LYS A 3 -14.06 -5.04 -2.55
N CYS A 4 -13.05 -5.00 -3.41
CA CYS A 4 -11.96 -4.05 -3.30
C CYS A 4 -12.47 -2.62 -3.51
N TYR A 5 -12.11 -1.71 -2.61
CA TYR A 5 -12.49 -0.31 -2.68
C TYR A 5 -12.05 0.39 -3.98
N HIS A 6 -10.84 0.11 -4.47
CA HIS A 6 -10.30 0.80 -5.66
C HIS A 6 -10.69 0.15 -6.99
N CYS A 7 -10.60 -1.18 -7.10
CA CYS A 7 -10.79 -1.87 -8.39
C CYS A 7 -12.04 -2.76 -8.46
N GLY A 8 -12.89 -2.76 -7.43
CA GLY A 8 -14.14 -3.54 -7.41
C GLY A 8 -13.98 -5.06 -7.36
N LYS A 9 -12.75 -5.60 -7.36
CA LYS A 9 -12.48 -7.05 -7.33
C LYS A 9 -13.20 -7.71 -6.16
N GLY A 10 -14.00 -8.73 -6.47
CA GLY A 10 -14.80 -9.48 -5.49
C GLY A 10 -14.73 -10.98 -5.75
N LEU A 11 -15.85 -11.65 -5.51
CA LEU A 11 -16.01 -13.08 -5.77
C LEU A 11 -16.01 -13.32 -7.29
N LEU A 12 -15.26 -14.32 -7.72
CA LEU A 12 -15.23 -14.79 -9.11
C LEU A 12 -15.75 -16.22 -9.13
N TYR A 13 -16.60 -16.54 -10.10
CA TYR A 13 -17.04 -17.90 -10.34
C TYR A 13 -16.10 -18.54 -11.36
N GLY A 14 -15.71 -19.78 -11.11
CA GLY A 14 -15.09 -20.58 -12.14
C GLY A 14 -15.31 -22.05 -11.87
N ARG A 15 -14.51 -22.88 -12.52
CA ARG A 15 -14.72 -24.32 -12.53
C ARG A 15 -13.46 -25.05 -12.13
N SER A 16 -13.61 -26.21 -11.50
CA SER A 16 -12.51 -27.12 -11.21
C SER A 16 -12.54 -28.27 -12.20
N HIS A 17 -11.48 -28.41 -12.99
CA HIS A 17 -11.29 -29.48 -13.98
C HIS A 17 -9.86 -29.97 -13.85
N THR A 18 -9.60 -30.89 -12.93
CA THR A 18 -8.26 -31.47 -12.77
C THR A 18 -8.29 -32.91 -13.27
N HIS A 19 -7.47 -33.20 -14.27
CA HIS A 19 -7.26 -34.53 -14.81
C HIS A 19 -6.00 -35.15 -14.19
N HIS A 20 -6.00 -36.45 -13.91
CA HIS A 20 -4.78 -37.18 -13.54
C HIS A 20 -3.90 -37.41 -14.77
N ARG A 21 -2.58 -37.60 -14.59
CA ARG A 21 -1.68 -37.98 -15.70
C ARG A 21 -2.17 -39.28 -16.36
N GLY A 22 -2.09 -39.35 -17.69
CA GLY A 22 -2.47 -40.54 -18.47
C GLY A 22 -3.92 -40.59 -18.97
N VAL A 23 -4.76 -39.58 -18.71
CA VAL A 23 -6.16 -39.54 -19.19
C VAL A 23 -6.36 -38.74 -20.49
N ALA A 24 -5.27 -38.27 -21.11
CA ALA A 24 -5.30 -37.50 -22.36
C ALA A 24 -5.58 -38.35 -23.62
N GLY A 25 -5.54 -39.68 -23.52
CA GLY A 25 -5.74 -40.62 -24.63
C GLY A 25 -7.20 -40.78 -25.10
N GLY A 26 -8.02 -39.73 -25.08
CA GLY A 26 -9.35 -39.71 -25.72
C GLY A 26 -10.48 -40.51 -25.05
N ARG A 27 -10.23 -41.24 -23.97
CA ARG A 27 -11.25 -42.08 -23.32
C ARG A 27 -12.22 -41.23 -22.47
N TRP A 28 -13.36 -40.86 -23.05
CA TRP A 28 -14.39 -39.99 -22.47
C TRP A 28 -14.89 -40.42 -21.07
N LYS A 29 -14.91 -41.73 -20.81
CA LYS A 29 -15.33 -42.35 -19.53
C LYS A 29 -14.48 -41.91 -18.32
N LYS A 30 -13.25 -41.42 -18.54
CA LYS A 30 -12.32 -40.92 -17.49
C LYS A 30 -12.19 -39.39 -17.48
N ARG A 31 -13.12 -38.67 -18.13
CA ARG A 31 -13.12 -37.20 -18.14
C ARG A 31 -13.47 -36.66 -16.75
N ALA A 32 -12.70 -35.67 -16.28
CA ALA A 32 -12.91 -35.05 -14.98
C ALA A 32 -14.28 -34.35 -14.89
N PRO A 33 -15.01 -34.50 -13.78
CA PRO A 33 -16.30 -33.84 -13.60
C PRO A 33 -16.12 -32.32 -13.49
N LYS A 34 -17.09 -31.60 -14.05
CA LYS A 34 -17.07 -30.13 -14.08
C LYS A 34 -17.75 -29.54 -12.84
N THR A 35 -17.00 -29.37 -11.76
CA THR A 35 -17.55 -28.77 -10.53
C THR A 35 -17.38 -27.26 -10.51
N GLN A 36 -18.41 -26.54 -10.04
CA GLN A 36 -18.33 -25.09 -9.84
C GLN A 36 -17.51 -24.78 -8.57
N ARG A 37 -16.71 -23.72 -8.62
CA ARG A 37 -15.96 -23.21 -7.46
C ARG A 37 -15.98 -21.69 -7.41
N ILE A 38 -15.97 -21.17 -6.19
CA ILE A 38 -15.96 -19.73 -5.93
C ILE A 38 -14.54 -19.31 -5.57
N PHE A 39 -13.96 -18.43 -6.37
CA PHE A 39 -12.67 -17.81 -6.13
C PHE A 39 -12.86 -16.53 -5.33
N LYS A 40 -12.37 -16.51 -4.09
CA LYS A 40 -12.39 -15.31 -3.23
C LYS A 40 -11.24 -14.38 -3.61
N ALA A 41 -11.53 -13.08 -3.74
CA ALA A 41 -10.48 -12.07 -3.85
C ALA A 41 -9.66 -12.00 -2.56
N ASN A 42 -8.34 -11.90 -2.70
CA ASN A 42 -7.43 -11.66 -1.57
C ASN A 42 -7.52 -10.19 -1.13
N LEU A 43 -8.40 -9.91 -0.17
CA LEU A 43 -8.71 -8.57 0.35
C LEU A 43 -8.16 -8.40 1.76
N VAL A 44 -7.43 -7.31 1.98
CA VAL A 44 -6.80 -6.92 3.25
C VAL A 44 -7.51 -5.70 3.81
N ARG A 45 -7.76 -5.69 5.12
CA ARG A 45 -8.32 -4.54 5.85
C ARG A 45 -7.21 -3.55 6.19
N LEU A 46 -7.38 -2.29 5.81
CA LEU A 46 -6.37 -1.24 5.98
C LEU A 46 -7.04 0.09 6.37
N SER A 47 -6.30 0.95 7.07
CA SER A 47 -6.67 2.34 7.32
C SER A 47 -6.03 3.26 6.28
N ILE A 48 -6.86 4.05 5.61
CA ILE A 48 -6.44 5.09 4.67
C ILE A 48 -6.84 6.47 5.19
N ILE A 49 -6.15 7.50 4.70
CA ILE A 49 -6.51 8.88 5.00
C ILE A 49 -7.18 9.47 3.76
N GLU A 50 -8.49 9.68 3.86
CA GLU A 50 -9.30 10.32 2.83
C GLU A 50 -9.86 11.63 3.39
N LYS A 51 -9.66 12.74 2.66
CA LYS A 51 -10.15 14.07 3.06
C LYS A 51 -9.80 14.45 4.52
N GLY A 52 -8.60 14.04 4.98
CA GLY A 52 -8.11 14.29 6.34
C GLY A 52 -8.65 13.35 7.43
N LYS A 53 -9.58 12.44 7.11
CA LYS A 53 -10.14 11.47 8.07
C LYS A 53 -9.57 10.07 7.84
N ALA A 54 -9.33 9.34 8.94
CA ALA A 54 -8.88 7.95 8.87
C ALA A 54 -10.08 7.01 8.68
N VAL A 55 -10.15 6.34 7.53
CA VAL A 55 -11.23 5.41 7.18
C VAL A 55 -10.68 3.99 7.04
N ARG A 56 -11.40 3.00 7.57
CA ARG A 56 -11.06 1.58 7.43
C ARG A 56 -11.72 1.01 6.18
N ILE A 57 -10.93 0.53 5.22
CA ILE A 57 -11.42 -0.06 3.97
C ILE A 57 -10.83 -1.45 3.71
N ARG A 58 -11.37 -2.15 2.71
CA ARG A 58 -10.81 -3.40 2.18
C ARG A 58 -10.20 -3.17 0.81
N LEU A 59 -8.89 -3.46 0.68
CA LEU A 59 -8.16 -3.38 -0.59
C LEU A 59 -7.64 -4.75 -0.99
N CYS A 60 -7.57 -5.01 -2.29
CA CYS A 60 -6.90 -6.21 -2.77
C CYS A 60 -5.37 -6.06 -2.75
N THR A 61 -4.67 -7.18 -2.60
CA THR A 61 -3.21 -7.20 -2.53
C THR A 61 -2.54 -6.63 -3.78
N LYS A 62 -3.15 -6.73 -4.97
CA LYS A 62 -2.64 -6.08 -6.21
C LYS A 62 -2.63 -4.55 -6.10
N CYS A 63 -3.71 -3.95 -5.58
CA CYS A 63 -3.77 -2.50 -5.38
C CYS A 63 -2.79 -2.05 -4.31
N LEU A 64 -2.67 -2.81 -3.21
CA LEU A 64 -1.69 -2.52 -2.17
C LEU A 64 -0.25 -2.56 -2.69
N LYS A 65 0.10 -3.57 -3.51
CA LYS A 65 1.41 -3.67 -4.17
C LYS A 65 1.67 -2.47 -5.08
N ARG A 66 0.66 -2.03 -5.85
CA ARG A 66 0.79 -0.85 -6.73
C ARG A 66 1.07 0.43 -5.94
N ILE A 67 0.33 0.67 -4.86
CA ILE A 67 0.55 1.83 -3.97
C ILE A 67 1.99 1.83 -3.47
N ARG A 68 2.48 0.70 -2.94
CA ARG A 68 3.86 0.59 -2.44
C ARG A 68 4.89 0.84 -3.54
N LYS A 69 4.64 0.36 -4.76
CA LYS A 69 5.52 0.60 -5.90
C LYS A 69 5.53 2.07 -6.31
N ASP A 70 4.36 2.69 -6.45
CA ASP A 70 4.24 4.11 -6.80
C ASP A 70 5.00 5.00 -5.79
N MET A 71 4.96 4.63 -4.51
CA MET A 71 5.71 5.33 -3.45
C MET A 71 7.23 5.19 -3.56
N ILE A 72 7.73 4.03 -3.99
CA ILE A 72 9.16 3.82 -4.24
C ILE A 72 9.61 4.57 -5.49
N ASP A 73 8.78 4.55 -6.53
CA ASP A 73 9.05 5.21 -7.81
C ASP A 73 8.87 6.74 -7.75
N GLY A 74 8.50 7.31 -6.60
CA GLY A 74 8.25 8.75 -6.41
C GLY A 74 6.99 9.28 -7.09
N LYS A 75 6.12 8.40 -7.61
CA LYS A 75 4.84 8.77 -8.23
C LYS A 75 3.79 9.02 -7.16
N LYS A 76 2.84 9.92 -7.43
CA LYS A 76 1.72 10.19 -6.51
C LYS A 76 0.79 8.97 -6.48
N PRO A 77 0.68 8.24 -5.36
CA PRO A 77 -0.23 7.11 -5.27
C PRO A 77 -1.69 7.58 -5.23
N PHE A 78 -2.61 6.75 -5.73
CA PHE A 78 -4.05 7.05 -5.75
C PHE A 78 -4.71 7.00 -4.36
N LEU A 79 -4.08 6.36 -3.36
CA LEU A 79 -4.52 6.36 -1.95
C LEU A 79 -3.33 6.61 -1.03
N THR A 80 -3.56 7.36 0.06
CA THR A 80 -2.57 7.56 1.12
C THR A 80 -2.83 6.60 2.29
N LEU A 81 -1.85 5.74 2.58
CA LEU A 81 -1.91 4.80 3.70
C LEU A 81 -1.68 5.54 5.02
N ALA A 82 -2.49 5.25 6.03
CA ALA A 82 -2.39 5.90 7.34
C ALA A 82 -1.07 5.56 8.07
N SER A 83 -0.59 4.32 7.92
CA SER A 83 0.67 3.88 8.51
C SER A 83 1.86 4.66 7.96
N VAL A 84 1.92 4.89 6.65
CA VAL A 84 3.06 5.58 6.06
C VAL A 84 3.06 7.07 6.39
N LYS A 85 1.89 7.72 6.51
CA LYS A 85 1.87 9.09 7.05
C LYS A 85 2.41 9.14 8.48
N LYS A 86 2.15 8.12 9.31
CA LYS A 86 2.72 8.04 10.66
C LYS A 86 4.25 7.93 10.62
N GLU A 87 4.78 7.03 9.79
CA GLU A 87 6.24 6.87 9.60
C GLU A 87 6.90 8.14 9.04
N MET A 88 6.30 8.79 8.04
CA MET A 88 6.81 10.04 7.49
C MET A 88 6.72 11.19 8.49
N ASN A 89 5.67 11.25 9.31
CA ASN A 89 5.53 12.29 10.32
C ASN A 89 6.53 12.12 11.47
N VAL A 90 6.86 10.87 11.85
CA VAL A 90 7.93 10.58 12.81
C VAL A 90 9.28 11.05 12.26
N LYS A 91 9.63 10.66 11.02
CA LYS A 91 10.89 11.08 10.38
C LYS A 91 10.99 12.60 10.21
N ASN A 92 9.89 13.25 9.82
CA ASN A 92 9.86 14.71 9.69
C ASN A 92 9.96 15.42 11.05
N LYS A 93 9.42 14.81 12.11
CA LYS A 93 9.55 15.33 13.48
C LYS A 93 10.98 15.17 14.00
N GLU A 94 11.62 14.04 13.74
CA GLU A 94 13.04 13.79 14.06
C GLU A 94 13.97 14.73 13.28
N ALA A 95 13.71 14.93 11.99
CA ALA A 95 14.46 15.86 11.15
C ALA A 95 14.29 17.32 11.61
N LYS A 96 13.07 17.74 11.98
CA LYS A 96 12.84 19.07 12.57
C LYS A 96 13.56 19.25 13.90
N VAL A 97 13.46 18.29 14.82
CA VAL A 97 14.16 18.36 16.11
C VAL A 97 15.68 18.44 15.92
N ALA A 98 16.24 17.72 14.93
CA ALA A 98 17.65 17.81 14.57
C ALA A 98 18.04 19.18 13.96
N GLU A 99 17.15 19.80 13.17
CA GLU A 99 17.35 21.13 12.59
C GLU A 99 17.26 22.23 13.68
N ASP A 100 16.25 22.17 14.54
CA ASP A 100 16.05 23.07 15.67
C ASP A 100 17.22 23.01 16.68
N ALA A 101 17.79 21.82 16.91
CA ALA A 101 18.99 21.64 17.72
C ALA A 101 20.23 22.30 17.08
N LYS A 102 20.39 22.21 15.74
CA LYS A 102 21.47 22.89 15.00
C LYS A 102 21.34 24.41 15.00
N VAL A 103 20.10 24.94 14.95
CA VAL A 103 19.84 26.39 15.03
C VAL A 103 20.16 26.93 16.42
N LYS A 104 19.82 26.20 17.50
CA LYS A 104 20.18 26.58 18.88
C LYS A 104 21.68 26.52 19.16
N ALA A 105 22.44 25.65 18.48
CA ALA A 105 23.88 25.51 18.64
C ALA A 105 24.72 26.51 17.82
N ARG A 106 24.12 27.32 16.94
CA ARG A 106 24.86 28.36 16.20
C ARG A 106 25.25 29.51 17.16
N PRO A 107 26.54 29.84 17.31
CA PRO A 107 26.94 30.97 18.14
C PRO A 107 26.38 32.26 17.53
N LYS A 108 25.77 33.12 18.37
CA LYS A 108 25.32 34.45 17.95
C LYS A 108 26.55 35.23 17.47
N LYS A 109 26.58 35.64 16.19
CA LYS A 109 27.62 36.56 15.68
C LYS A 109 27.58 37.83 16.53
N VAL A 110 28.55 37.97 17.44
CA VAL A 110 28.78 39.21 18.18
C VAL A 110 29.16 40.27 17.14
N LYS A 111 28.32 41.30 16.98
CA LYS A 111 28.66 42.46 16.17
C LYS A 111 29.83 43.17 16.86
N THR A 112 31.03 43.03 16.32
CA THR A 112 32.18 43.82 16.77
C THR A 112 31.88 45.30 16.55
N PRO A 113 32.04 46.17 17.56
CA PRO A 113 31.82 47.60 17.38
C PRO A 113 32.86 48.14 16.38
N LYS A 114 32.39 48.81 15.32
CA LYS A 114 33.26 49.53 14.39
C LYS A 114 34.01 50.61 15.19
N LYS A 115 35.32 50.46 15.35
CA LYS A 115 36.22 51.53 15.82
C LYS A 115 36.02 52.73 14.90
N LYS A 116 35.38 53.78 15.41
CA LYS A 116 35.39 55.11 14.80
C LYS A 116 36.71 55.77 15.23
N SER A 117 37.43 56.25 14.22
CA SER A 117 38.42 57.34 14.21
C SER A 117 39.55 57.25 15.24
#